data_AF-A0A8H9GSQ3-F1
#
_entry.id   AF-A0A8H9GSQ3-F1
#
_cell.length_a   1.000
_cell.length_b   1.000
_cell.length_c   1.000
_cell.angle_alpha   90.00
_cell.angle_beta   90.00
_cell.angle_gamma   90.00
#
_symmetry.space_group_name_H-M   'P 1'
#
loop_
_entity.id
_entity.type
_entity.pdbx_description
1 polymer ?
#
loop_
_entity_poly.entity_id
_entity_poly.type
_entity_poly.pdbx_seq_one_letter_code
_entity_poly.pdbx_strand_id
1 'polypeptide(L)'
;MTWGVWNLLAFVACFGAFTWAMQGGLFRTTDQTSPDLTLIRVLGALSMAAQFLTLLLARQANDLRAAAGFVLYAGALALFAWAARTIWHQRLTLAFADDEPAHLETRGPYQWIRHPFYTAYVLGWLAGVLATGHLALLTTVLVMSALYVRAARQEELKFARSALSGAYTSYRQRTGMFIPNLWPRTGDTR
;
A
#
# COMPACT_ATOMS: atom_id res chain seq x y z
N MET A 1 23.12 -7.85 -17.21
CA MET A 1 21.64 -7.78 -17.09
C MET A 1 21.19 -6.38 -17.45
N THR A 2 20.21 -6.23 -18.32
CA THR A 2 19.61 -4.93 -18.63
C THR A 2 18.71 -4.49 -17.48
N TRP A 3 18.46 -3.19 -17.36
CA TRP A 3 17.53 -2.63 -16.38
C TRP A 3 16.11 -3.23 -16.47
N GLY A 4 15.72 -3.79 -17.62
CA GLY A 4 14.44 -4.45 -17.82
C GLY A 4 14.27 -5.67 -16.93
N VAL A 5 15.30 -6.51 -16.85
CA VAL A 5 15.29 -7.70 -15.99
C VAL A 5 15.18 -7.30 -14.53
N TRP A 6 15.93 -6.27 -14.09
CA TRP A 6 15.88 -5.80 -12.71
C TRP A 6 14.51 -5.25 -12.32
N ASN A 7 13.86 -4.48 -13.19
CA ASN A 7 12.51 -3.97 -12.93
C ASN A 7 11.46 -5.09 -12.91
N LEU A 8 11.58 -6.10 -13.78
CA LEU A 8 10.71 -7.28 -13.75
C LEU A 8 10.86 -8.07 -12.44
N LEU A 9 12.11 -8.33 -12.01
CA LEU A 9 12.36 -9.01 -10.74
C LEU A 9 11.83 -8.21 -9.55
N ALA A 10 12.05 -6.89 -9.54
CA ALA A 10 11.56 -6.01 -8.48
C ALA A 10 10.02 -5.93 -8.46
N PHE A 11 9.37 -5.89 -9.63
CA PHE A 11 7.92 -5.99 -9.75
C PHE A 11 7.39 -7.31 -9.17
N VAL A 12 7.95 -8.44 -9.59
CA VAL A 12 7.55 -9.77 -9.09
C VAL A 12 7.75 -9.87 -7.58
N ALA A 13 8.87 -9.35 -7.05
CA ALA A 13 9.12 -9.33 -5.61
C ALA A 13 8.08 -8.48 -4.84
N CYS A 14 7.78 -7.27 -5.32
CA CYS A 14 6.79 -6.40 -4.69
C CYS A 14 5.39 -7.01 -4.71
N PHE A 15 4.87 -7.33 -5.89
CA PHE A 15 3.50 -7.81 -6.03
C PHE A 15 3.33 -9.24 -5.52
N GLY A 16 4.38 -10.06 -5.56
CA GLY A 16 4.42 -11.35 -4.87
C GLY A 16 4.28 -11.18 -3.35
N ALA A 17 5.03 -10.25 -2.75
CA ALA A 17 4.93 -9.96 -1.31
C ALA A 17 3.55 -9.39 -0.93
N PHE A 18 3.01 -8.47 -1.75
CA PHE A 18 1.69 -7.85 -1.50
C PHE A 18 0.56 -8.89 -1.59
N THR A 19 0.59 -9.74 -2.61
CA THR A 19 -0.41 -10.80 -2.79
C THR A 19 -0.32 -11.86 -1.70
N TRP A 20 0.90 -12.28 -1.33
CA TRP A 20 1.12 -13.22 -0.22
C TRP A 20 0.53 -12.68 1.11
N ALA A 21 0.75 -11.39 1.41
CA ALA A 21 0.19 -10.80 2.63
C ALA A 21 -1.35 -10.77 2.63
N MET A 22 -1.97 -10.46 1.49
CA MET A 22 -3.44 -10.45 1.34
C MET A 22 -4.09 -11.83 1.41
N GLN A 23 -3.35 -12.90 1.08
CA GLN A 23 -3.84 -14.28 1.09
C GLN A 23 -3.72 -14.98 2.46
N GLY A 24 -3.46 -14.24 3.54
CA GLY A 24 -3.36 -14.77 4.89
C GLY A 24 -1.92 -14.93 5.41
N GLY A 25 -0.92 -14.60 4.60
CA GLY A 25 0.49 -14.58 5.02
C GLY A 25 0.75 -13.59 6.16
N LEU A 26 0.04 -12.45 6.14
CA LEU A 26 0.21 -11.37 7.12
C LEU A 26 -1.10 -10.93 7.76
N PHE A 27 -2.16 -10.73 6.97
CA PHE A 27 -3.44 -10.25 7.48
C PHE A 27 -4.34 -11.40 7.92
N ARG A 28 -5.16 -11.17 8.95
CA ARG A 28 -6.24 -12.09 9.30
C ARG A 28 -7.36 -11.95 8.26
N THR A 29 -7.67 -13.05 7.57
CA THR A 29 -8.80 -13.13 6.65
C THR A 29 -10.05 -13.51 7.42
N THR A 30 -11.12 -12.75 7.24
CA THR A 30 -12.46 -13.12 7.70
C THR A 30 -13.17 -13.96 6.64
N ASP A 31 -14.02 -14.90 7.04
CA ASP A 31 -14.76 -15.78 6.11
C ASP A 31 -15.76 -15.02 5.21
N GLN A 32 -16.10 -13.78 5.57
CA GLN A 32 -16.93 -12.90 4.75
C GLN A 32 -16.09 -12.17 3.70
N THR A 33 -16.43 -12.37 2.42
CA THR A 33 -15.85 -11.62 1.31
C THR A 33 -16.75 -10.44 0.97
N SER A 34 -16.25 -9.21 1.14
CA SER A 34 -16.97 -8.01 0.72
C SER A 34 -16.87 -7.81 -0.80
N PRO A 35 -17.89 -7.23 -1.46
CA PRO A 35 -17.82 -6.92 -2.89
C PRO A 35 -16.67 -5.96 -3.22
N ASP A 36 -16.35 -5.04 -2.30
CA ASP A 36 -15.23 -4.10 -2.43
C ASP A 36 -13.87 -4.83 -2.42
N LEU A 37 -13.70 -5.86 -1.58
CA LEU A 37 -12.49 -6.66 -1.55
C LEU A 37 -12.32 -7.48 -2.84
N THR A 38 -13.42 -8.06 -3.34
CA THR A 38 -13.42 -8.76 -4.63
C THR A 38 -13.04 -7.81 -5.77
N LEU A 39 -13.56 -6.58 -5.75
CA LEU A 39 -13.22 -5.55 -6.74
C LEU A 39 -11.72 -5.22 -6.71
N ILE A 40 -11.13 -5.04 -5.52
CA ILE A 40 -9.69 -4.81 -5.35
C ILE A 40 -8.87 -5.97 -5.91
N ARG A 41 -9.29 -7.22 -5.67
CA ARG A 41 -8.58 -8.41 -6.17
C ARG A 41 -8.62 -8.49 -7.69
N VAL A 42 -9.80 -8.29 -8.29
CA VAL A 42 -9.99 -8.36 -9.75
C VAL A 42 -9.25 -7.23 -10.45
N LEU A 43 -9.51 -5.97 -10.06
CA LEU A 43 -8.84 -4.81 -10.68
C LEU A 43 -7.34 -4.79 -10.38
N GLY A 44 -6.93 -5.28 -9.21
CA GLY A 44 -5.53 -5.49 -8.88
C GLY A 44 -4.86 -6.50 -9.79
N ALA A 45 -5.48 -7.66 -10.03
CA ALA A 45 -4.93 -8.68 -10.94
C ALA A 45 -4.84 -8.18 -12.39
N LEU A 46 -5.88 -7.49 -12.88
CA LEU A 46 -5.86 -6.87 -14.22
C LEU A 46 -4.76 -5.81 -14.34
N SER A 47 -4.61 -4.96 -13.33
CA SER A 47 -3.56 -3.93 -13.27
C SER A 47 -2.17 -4.56 -13.21
N MET A 48 -1.99 -5.65 -12.44
CA MET A 48 -0.75 -6.41 -12.39
C MET A 48 -0.41 -7.01 -13.75
N ALA A 49 -1.37 -7.62 -14.43
CA ALA A 49 -1.16 -8.18 -15.77
C ALA A 49 -0.77 -7.10 -16.79
N ALA A 50 -1.44 -5.95 -16.78
CA ALA A 50 -1.13 -4.82 -17.65
C ALA A 50 0.28 -4.27 -17.40
N GLN A 51 0.67 -4.07 -16.14
CA GLN A 51 2.00 -3.62 -15.73
C GLN A 51 3.08 -4.63 -16.10
N PHE A 52 2.86 -5.92 -15.82
CA PHE A 52 3.80 -7.00 -16.15
C PHE A 52 4.02 -7.11 -17.66
N LEU A 53 2.94 -7.12 -18.44
CA LEU A 53 3.02 -7.20 -19.90
C LEU A 53 3.74 -5.97 -20.47
N THR A 54 3.48 -4.78 -19.93
CA THR A 54 4.16 -3.56 -20.36
C THR A 54 5.65 -3.61 -20.01
N LEU A 55 6.02 -4.06 -18.81
CA LEU A 55 7.43 -4.23 -18.42
C LEU A 55 8.16 -5.28 -19.28
N LEU A 56 7.46 -6.31 -19.73
CA LEU A 56 8.02 -7.37 -20.58
C LEU A 56 8.22 -6.90 -22.03
N LEU A 57 7.26 -6.14 -22.56
CA LEU A 57 7.23 -5.76 -23.98
C LEU A 57 7.86 -4.39 -24.26
N ALA A 58 7.81 -3.46 -23.30
CA ALA A 58 8.34 -2.12 -23.49
C ALA A 58 9.86 -2.16 -23.60
N ARG A 59 10.39 -1.70 -24.73
CA ARG A 59 11.83 -1.42 -24.84
C ARG A 59 12.14 -0.23 -23.95
N GLN A 60 13.10 -0.40 -23.06
CA GLN A 60 13.54 0.69 -22.20
C GLN A 60 14.19 1.79 -23.04
N ALA A 61 13.54 2.94 -23.07
CA ALA A 61 14.03 4.09 -23.83
C ALA A 61 15.07 4.92 -23.07
N ASN A 62 15.13 4.81 -21.73
CA ASN A 62 15.99 5.65 -20.89
C ASN A 62 16.40 4.94 -19.57
N ASP A 63 17.70 4.79 -19.36
CA ASP A 63 18.29 4.13 -18.18
C ASP A 63 17.99 4.86 -16.87
N LEU A 64 17.93 6.19 -16.87
CA LEU A 64 17.60 6.97 -15.66
C LEU A 64 16.19 6.67 -15.17
N ARG A 65 15.23 6.58 -16.09
CA ARG A 65 13.84 6.22 -15.79
C ARG A 65 13.74 4.79 -15.26
N ALA A 66 14.46 3.87 -15.89
CA ALA A 66 14.51 2.48 -15.46
C ALA A 66 15.16 2.30 -14.08
N ALA A 67 16.22 3.05 -13.78
CA ALA A 67 16.85 3.10 -12.47
C ALA A 67 15.92 3.70 -11.41
N ALA A 68 15.25 4.81 -11.74
CA ALA A 68 14.27 5.44 -10.85
C ALA A 68 13.09 4.51 -10.52
N GLY A 69 12.58 3.78 -11.51
CA GLY A 69 11.56 2.74 -11.32
C GLY A 69 12.04 1.64 -10.37
N PHE A 70 13.26 1.14 -10.57
CA PHE A 70 13.84 0.11 -9.70
C PHE A 70 14.00 0.61 -8.25
N VAL A 71 14.53 1.82 -8.05
CA VAL A 71 14.67 2.44 -6.73
C VAL A 71 13.29 2.59 -6.07
N LEU A 72 12.26 2.96 -6.84
CA LEU A 72 10.91 3.12 -6.31
C LEU A 72 10.28 1.77 -5.90
N TYR A 73 10.50 0.70 -6.67
CA TYR A 73 10.12 -0.66 -6.26
C TYR A 73 10.85 -1.08 -4.98
N ALA A 74 12.16 -0.88 -4.90
CA ALA A 74 12.93 -1.21 -3.70
C ALA A 74 12.42 -0.44 -2.47
N GLY A 75 12.12 0.85 -2.61
CA GLY A 75 11.50 1.66 -1.56
C GLY A 75 10.12 1.17 -1.15
N ALA A 76 9.28 0.78 -2.11
CA ALA A 76 7.96 0.19 -1.84
C ALA A 76 8.09 -1.12 -1.04
N LEU A 77 8.99 -2.02 -1.44
CA LEU A 77 9.24 -3.27 -0.75
C LEU A 77 9.82 -3.07 0.65
N ALA A 78 10.74 -2.11 0.81
CA ALA A 78 11.32 -1.77 2.10
C ALA A 78 10.26 -1.23 3.07
N LEU A 79 9.39 -0.31 2.62
CA LEU A 79 8.28 0.21 3.43
C LEU A 79 7.31 -0.91 3.81
N PHE A 80 6.97 -1.78 2.86
CA PHE A 80 6.12 -2.95 3.11
C PHE A 80 6.73 -3.89 4.15
N ALA A 81 8.01 -4.24 4.00
CA ALA A 81 8.70 -5.13 4.93
C ALA A 81 8.79 -4.53 6.35
N TRP A 82 9.01 -3.22 6.44
CA TRP A 82 9.03 -2.52 7.73
C TRP A 82 7.66 -2.53 8.42
N ALA A 83 6.59 -2.27 7.66
CA ALA A 83 5.23 -2.36 8.18
C ALA A 83 4.88 -3.79 8.60
N ALA A 84 5.22 -4.79 7.78
CA ALA A 84 5.00 -6.21 8.06
C ALA A 84 5.74 -6.67 9.32
N ARG A 85 6.99 -6.26 9.48
CA ARG A 85 7.80 -6.57 10.67
C ARG A 85 7.22 -5.95 11.95
N THR A 86 6.61 -4.77 11.82
CA THR A 86 5.98 -4.07 12.95
C THR A 86 4.73 -4.81 13.46
N ILE A 87 3.89 -5.29 12.53
CA ILE A 87 2.63 -5.97 12.88
C ILE A 87 2.75 -7.49 13.00
N TRP A 88 3.95 -8.06 12.86
CA TRP A 88 4.16 -9.51 12.78
C TRP A 88 3.55 -10.27 13.98
N HIS A 89 3.71 -9.72 15.19
CA HIS A 89 3.20 -10.31 16.43
C HIS A 89 1.74 -9.95 16.72
N GLN A 90 1.20 -8.92 16.06
CA GLN A 90 -0.17 -8.43 16.22
C GLN A 90 -0.77 -8.15 14.84
N ARG A 91 -1.14 -9.24 14.16
CA ARG A 91 -1.65 -9.18 12.79
C ARG A 91 -2.89 -8.29 12.71
N LEU A 92 -2.88 -7.35 11.77
CA LEU A 92 -4.05 -6.56 11.40
C LEU A 92 -5.06 -7.43 10.64
N THR A 93 -6.33 -7.06 10.73
CA THR A 93 -7.39 -7.66 9.92
C THR A 93 -7.36 -7.07 8.53
N LEU A 94 -7.72 -7.87 7.52
CA LEU A 94 -7.83 -7.40 6.15
C LEU A 94 -8.90 -6.29 6.03
N ALA A 95 -8.70 -5.37 5.09
CA ALA A 95 -9.68 -4.33 4.76
C ALA A 95 -11.07 -4.93 4.55
N PHE A 96 -12.10 -4.16 4.91
CA PHE A 96 -13.51 -4.53 4.79
C PHE A 96 -13.98 -5.71 5.65
N ALA A 97 -13.14 -6.22 6.56
CA ALA A 97 -13.63 -7.12 7.61
C ALA A 97 -14.72 -6.42 8.45
N ASP A 98 -15.66 -7.17 9.03
CA ASP A 98 -16.67 -6.62 9.94
C ASP A 98 -16.27 -6.93 11.39
N ASP A 99 -15.16 -6.32 11.82
CA ASP A 99 -14.55 -6.50 13.13
C ASP A 99 -14.37 -5.17 13.85
N GLU A 100 -14.48 -5.21 15.18
CA GLU A 100 -14.16 -4.06 16.02
C GLU A 100 -12.64 -3.95 16.19
N PRO A 101 -12.03 -2.76 16.00
CA PRO A 101 -10.59 -2.61 16.10
C PRO A 101 -10.11 -2.88 17.53
N ALA A 102 -9.39 -3.99 17.72
CA ALA A 102 -8.87 -4.40 19.02
C ALA A 102 -7.63 -3.60 19.47
N HIS A 103 -6.86 -3.05 18.53
CA HIS A 103 -5.62 -2.33 18.82
C HIS A 103 -5.33 -1.25 17.77
N LEU A 104 -4.66 -0.17 18.20
CA LEU A 104 -4.16 0.89 17.33
C LEU A 104 -2.62 0.85 17.30
N GLU A 105 -2.05 0.35 16.20
CA GLU A 105 -0.60 0.34 16.02
C GLU A 105 -0.09 1.74 15.65
N THR A 106 0.94 2.19 16.37
CA THR A 106 1.53 3.53 16.22
C THR A 106 3.06 3.52 16.15
N ARG A 107 3.68 2.34 16.13
CA ARG A 107 5.14 2.14 16.07
C ARG A 107 5.59 1.87 14.63
N GLY A 108 6.91 1.87 14.42
CA GLY A 108 7.47 1.63 13.09
C GLY A 108 6.96 2.68 12.09
N PRO A 109 6.59 2.31 10.85
CA PRO A 109 6.14 3.29 9.86
C PRO A 109 4.83 3.99 10.23
N TYR A 110 4.04 3.38 11.12
CA TYR A 110 2.75 3.91 11.57
C TYR A 110 2.89 5.23 12.32
N GLN A 111 4.04 5.52 12.94
CA GLN A 111 4.25 6.81 13.62
C GLN A 111 4.25 8.02 12.67
N TRP A 112 4.41 7.82 11.35
CA TRP A 112 4.36 8.88 10.34
C TRP A 112 3.17 8.75 9.38
N ILE A 113 2.83 7.52 8.98
CA ILE A 113 1.84 7.23 7.94
C ILE A 113 0.84 6.21 8.48
N ARG A 114 -0.45 6.53 8.47
CA ARG A 114 -1.49 5.63 8.99
C ARG A 114 -1.65 4.35 8.19
N HIS A 115 -1.43 4.42 6.88
CA HIS A 115 -1.63 3.32 5.94
C HIS A 115 -0.35 3.00 5.16
N PRO A 116 0.71 2.48 5.81
CA PRO A 116 1.99 2.26 5.16
C PRO A 116 1.93 1.15 4.09
N PHE A 117 1.05 0.15 4.25
CA PHE A 117 0.83 -0.86 3.20
C PHE A 117 0.22 -0.27 1.93
N TYR A 118 -0.85 0.52 2.05
CA TYR A 118 -1.44 1.20 0.89
C TYR A 118 -0.46 2.15 0.24
N THR A 119 0.37 2.82 1.03
CA THR A 119 1.46 3.65 0.52
C THR A 119 2.45 2.83 -0.30
N ALA A 120 2.92 1.70 0.23
CA ALA A 120 3.81 0.79 -0.50
C ALA A 120 3.18 0.28 -1.80
N TYR A 121 1.88 -0.03 -1.80
CA TYR A 121 1.17 -0.48 -3.01
C TYR A 121 1.14 0.62 -4.08
N VAL A 122 0.78 1.86 -3.71
CA VAL A 122 0.79 3.00 -4.64
C VAL A 122 2.18 3.26 -5.21
N LEU A 123 3.22 3.19 -4.38
CA LEU A 123 4.62 3.32 -4.83
C LEU A 123 4.99 2.22 -5.82
N GLY A 124 4.57 0.98 -5.59
CA GLY A 124 4.77 -0.13 -6.52
C GLY A 124 4.10 0.09 -7.88
N TRP A 125 2.87 0.62 -7.91
CA TRP A 125 2.19 0.98 -9.16
C TRP A 125 2.90 2.11 -9.91
N LEU A 126 3.33 3.16 -9.19
CA LEU A 126 4.08 4.28 -9.76
C LEU A 126 5.45 3.85 -10.30
N ALA A 127 6.10 2.88 -9.67
CA ALA A 127 7.40 2.37 -10.09
C ALA A 127 7.36 1.81 -11.51
N GLY A 128 6.30 1.11 -11.90
CA GLY A 128 6.14 0.61 -13.27
C GLY A 128 5.91 1.71 -14.32
N VAL A 129 5.24 2.79 -13.95
CA VAL A 129 5.11 3.99 -14.81
C VAL A 129 6.48 4.61 -15.06
N LEU A 130 7.28 4.79 -14.00
CA LEU A 130 8.63 5.35 -14.14
C LEU A 130 9.56 4.41 -14.89
N ALA A 131 9.56 3.12 -14.57
CA ALA A 131 10.43 2.12 -15.17
C ALA A 131 10.26 2.02 -16.69
N THR A 132 9.03 2.18 -17.16
CA THR A 132 8.68 2.00 -18.58
C THR A 132 8.51 3.32 -19.33
N GLY A 133 8.19 4.41 -18.62
CA GLY A 133 7.79 5.68 -19.23
C GLY A 133 6.42 5.68 -19.89
N HIS A 134 5.64 4.58 -19.77
CA HIS A 134 4.32 4.47 -20.39
C HIS A 134 3.24 5.13 -19.53
N LEU A 135 2.82 6.34 -19.92
CA LEU A 135 1.81 7.12 -19.19
C LEU A 135 0.44 6.42 -19.10
N ALA A 136 0.12 5.50 -20.01
CA ALA A 136 -1.11 4.70 -19.93
C ALA A 136 -1.20 3.91 -18.60
N LEU A 137 -0.07 3.53 -18.01
CA LEU A 137 -0.03 2.84 -16.72
C LEU A 137 -0.47 3.72 -15.54
N LEU A 138 -0.53 5.06 -15.70
CA LEU A 138 -1.12 5.94 -14.68
C LEU A 138 -2.58 5.58 -14.38
N THR A 139 -3.29 4.99 -15.34
CA THR A 139 -4.65 4.49 -15.09
C THR A 139 -4.68 3.45 -13.98
N THR A 140 -3.72 2.52 -13.94
CA THR A 140 -3.58 1.52 -12.88
C THR A 140 -3.31 2.18 -11.53
N VAL A 141 -2.45 3.20 -11.50
CA VAL A 141 -2.13 3.97 -10.28
C VAL A 141 -3.39 4.66 -9.74
N LEU A 142 -4.13 5.36 -10.59
CA LEU A 142 -5.31 6.13 -10.19
C LEU A 142 -6.44 5.22 -9.69
N VAL A 143 -6.75 4.15 -10.44
CA VAL A 143 -7.79 3.18 -10.07
C VAL A 143 -7.47 2.52 -8.73
N MET A 144 -6.26 1.99 -8.58
CA MET A 144 -5.88 1.30 -7.35
C MET A 144 -5.78 2.27 -6.16
N SER A 145 -5.24 3.48 -6.37
CA SER A 145 -5.19 4.51 -5.32
C SER A 145 -6.59 4.90 -4.83
N ALA A 146 -7.56 5.05 -5.73
CA ALA A 146 -8.95 5.37 -5.36
C ALA A 146 -9.57 4.26 -4.49
N LEU A 147 -9.32 2.99 -4.85
CA LEU A 147 -9.76 1.85 -4.05
C LEU A 147 -9.09 1.80 -2.68
N TYR A 148 -7.79 2.08 -2.59
CA TYR A 148 -7.07 2.14 -1.32
C TYR A 148 -7.52 3.32 -0.45
N VAL A 149 -7.83 4.48 -1.03
CA VAL A 149 -8.45 5.61 -0.31
C VAL A 149 -9.80 5.19 0.28
N ARG A 150 -10.63 4.47 -0.49
CA ARG A 150 -11.92 3.96 -0.01
C ARG A 150 -11.72 2.96 1.13
N ALA A 151 -10.83 1.98 0.97
CA ALA A 151 -10.50 1.00 2.00
C ALA A 151 -10.00 1.68 3.28
N ALA A 152 -9.02 2.57 3.17
CA ALA A 152 -8.48 3.35 4.27
C ALA A 152 -9.58 4.11 5.01
N ARG A 153 -10.45 4.85 4.30
CA ARG A 153 -11.55 5.59 4.93
C ARG A 153 -12.51 4.69 5.70
N GLN A 154 -12.81 3.51 5.18
CA GLN A 154 -13.67 2.56 5.90
C GLN A 154 -12.99 2.02 7.16
N GLU A 155 -11.71 1.69 7.10
CA GLU A 155 -10.93 1.30 8.29
C GLU A 155 -10.89 2.42 9.34
N GLU A 156 -10.63 3.66 8.91
CA GLU A 156 -10.61 4.83 9.82
C GLU A 156 -11.98 5.09 10.45
N LEU A 157 -13.08 4.84 9.72
CA LEU A 157 -14.45 4.96 10.24
C LEU A 157 -14.75 3.95 11.35
N LYS A 158 -14.18 2.74 11.30
CA LYS A 158 -14.32 1.76 12.39
C LYS A 158 -13.71 2.28 13.68
N PHE A 159 -12.50 2.84 13.61
CA PHE A 159 -11.85 3.43 14.78
C PHE A 159 -12.68 4.56 15.37
N ALA A 160 -13.25 5.43 14.53
CA ALA A 160 -14.10 6.55 14.97
C ALA A 160 -15.37 6.10 15.73
N ARG A 161 -15.85 4.88 15.48
CA ARG A 161 -17.05 4.29 16.11
C ARG A 161 -16.74 3.31 17.26
N SER A 162 -15.47 3.08 17.56
CA SER A 162 -15.01 2.13 18.58
C SER A 162 -14.59 2.81 19.88
N ALA A 163 -14.33 2.01 20.91
CA ALA A 163 -13.72 2.48 22.16
C ALA A 163 -12.36 3.20 21.96
N LEU A 164 -11.67 2.97 20.83
CA LEU A 164 -10.38 3.59 20.51
C LEU A 164 -10.49 4.97 19.85
N SER A 165 -11.69 5.52 19.67
CA SER A 165 -11.94 6.77 18.92
C SER A 165 -11.10 7.97 19.40
N GLY A 166 -10.96 8.14 20.72
CA GLY A 166 -10.15 9.23 21.30
C GLY A 166 -8.65 9.09 21.01
N ALA A 167 -8.10 7.88 21.20
CA ALA A 167 -6.70 7.58 20.88
C ALA A 167 -6.43 7.74 19.37
N TYR A 168 -7.36 7.26 18.54
CA TYR A 168 -7.28 7.39 17.10
C TYR A 168 -7.31 8.84 16.62
N THR A 169 -8.15 9.69 17.23
CA THR A 169 -8.21 11.12 16.91
C THR A 169 -6.87 11.81 17.20
N SER A 170 -6.26 11.53 18.34
CA SER A 170 -4.94 12.06 18.72
C SER A 170 -3.82 11.57 17.80
N TYR A 171 -3.90 10.32 17.36
CA TYR A 171 -3.00 9.74 16.38
C TYR A 171 -3.14 10.38 14.99
N ARG A 172 -4.38 10.63 14.54
CA ARG A 172 -4.68 11.24 13.24
C ARG A 172 -4.14 12.66 13.09
N GLN A 173 -4.00 13.40 14.19
CA GLN A 173 -3.46 14.77 14.19
C GLN A 173 -1.95 14.84 13.92
N ARG A 174 -1.21 13.76 14.25
CA ARG A 174 0.25 13.71 14.16
C ARG A 174 0.77 12.95 12.95
N THR A 175 -0.11 12.22 12.26
CA THR A 175 0.24 11.37 11.12
C THR A 175 -0.49 11.81 9.86
N GLY A 176 0.05 11.46 8.69
CA GLY A 176 -0.69 11.59 7.43
C GLY A 176 -1.30 10.26 6.99
N MET A 177 -2.21 10.30 6.01
CA MET A 177 -2.91 9.08 5.56
C MET A 177 -1.98 8.15 4.77
N PHE A 178 -1.35 8.66 3.70
CA PHE A 178 -0.42 7.92 2.83
C PHE A 178 0.98 8.56 2.71
N ILE A 179 1.12 9.81 3.13
CA ILE A 179 2.40 10.53 3.17
C ILE A 179 2.59 11.09 4.58
N PRO A 180 3.83 11.28 5.05
CA PRO A 180 4.07 11.85 6.37
C PRO A 180 3.40 13.21 6.54
N ASN A 181 2.85 13.48 7.73
CA ASN A 181 2.37 14.82 8.04
C ASN A 181 3.57 15.73 8.35
N LEU A 182 3.86 16.68 7.46
CA LEU A 182 4.94 17.65 7.63
C LEU A 182 4.56 18.79 8.61
N TRP A 183 3.28 18.91 8.98
CA TRP A 183 2.78 19.92 9.91
C TRP A 183 1.91 19.27 11.01
N PRO A 184 2.51 18.56 11.98
CA PRO A 184 1.78 17.96 13.08
C PRO A 184 1.07 19.05 13.88
N ARG A 185 -0.24 18.90 14.11
CA ARG A 185 -0.93 19.75 15.07
C ARG A 185 -0.54 19.26 16.46
N THR A 186 0.41 19.92 17.12
CA THR A 186 0.62 19.76 18.55
C THR A 186 -0.65 20.23 19.25
N GLY A 187 -1.39 19.28 19.83
CA GLY A 187 -2.53 19.61 20.67
C GLY A 187 -2.07 20.47 21.83
N ASP A 188 -2.74 21.60 22.03
CA ASP A 188 -2.62 22.44 23.22
C ASP A 188 -2.95 21.55 24.43
N THR A 189 -1.94 21.18 25.21
CA THR A 189 -2.15 20.53 26.51
C THR A 189 -2.76 21.58 27.44
N ARG A 190 -4.08 21.53 27.62
CA ARG A 190 -4.75 22.18 28.74
C ARG A 190 -5.36 21.13 29.64
#